data_AF-A0A7J6USC2-F1
#
_entry.id   AF-A0A7J6USC2-F1
#
_cell.length_a   1.000
_cell.length_b   1.000
_cell.length_c   1.000
_cell.angle_alpha   90.00
_cell.angle_beta   90.00
_cell.angle_gamma   90.00
#
_symmetry.space_group_name_H-M   'P 1'
#
loop_
_entity.id
_entity.type
_entity.pdbx_description
1 polymer ?
#
loop_
_entity_poly.entity_id
_entity_poly.type
_entity_poly.pdbx_seq_one_letter_code
_entity_poly.pdbx_strand_id
1 'polypeptide(L)'
;MIETCRVSIEVGSELCKVVRMICIAVVPHSFSLDFRGEATSSIYAFQKHCPYTSDATIGIHILKTILQNQAGLSYICSPQRGNYKLLLKLMKTLGHMVAVLARKQHYSPRLLFHIIGCYILLCGDMRGLRVVKKSLPHHFTKSLPYHITDKFFQETKEEHPNIRELVEQLLLTVEAH
;
A
#
# COMPACT_ATOMS: atom_id res chain seq x y z
N MET A 1 -23.42 10.04 1.59
CA MET A 1 -22.82 9.95 0.22
C MET A 1 -21.69 10.97 0.01
N ILE A 2 -21.84 12.23 0.46
CA ILE A 2 -20.81 13.30 0.31
C ILE A 2 -19.52 13.02 1.12
N GLU A 3 -19.65 12.54 2.36
CA GLU A 3 -18.51 12.18 3.23
C GLU A 3 -17.58 11.12 2.60
N THR A 4 -18.20 10.09 1.99
CA THR A 4 -17.51 8.93 1.41
C THR A 4 -16.66 9.31 0.21
N CYS A 5 -17.15 10.26 -0.62
CA CYS A 5 -16.41 10.84 -1.75
C CYS A 5 -15.23 11.69 -1.29
N ARG A 6 -15.41 12.51 -0.25
CA ARG A 6 -14.35 13.40 0.26
C ARG A 6 -13.14 12.63 0.75
N VAL A 7 -13.37 11.54 1.50
CA VAL A 7 -12.29 10.67 2.00
C VAL A 7 -11.64 9.87 0.87
N SER A 8 -12.40 9.41 -0.14
CA SER A 8 -11.80 8.76 -1.33
C SER A 8 -10.88 9.71 -2.10
N ILE A 9 -11.27 10.98 -2.23
CA ILE A 9 -10.46 12.01 -2.89
C ILE A 9 -9.20 12.33 -2.08
N GLU A 10 -9.32 12.45 -0.75
CA GLU A 10 -8.18 12.75 0.13
C GLU A 10 -7.14 11.62 0.14
N VAL A 11 -7.59 10.38 0.32
CA VAL A 11 -6.74 9.19 0.29
C VAL A 11 -6.10 8.98 -1.08
N GLY A 12 -6.89 9.15 -2.15
CA GLY A 12 -6.39 9.10 -3.53
C GLY A 12 -5.33 10.17 -3.78
N SER A 13 -5.54 11.40 -3.32
CA SER A 13 -4.60 12.52 -3.41
C SER A 13 -3.26 12.22 -2.72
N GLU A 14 -3.28 11.71 -1.48
CA GLU A 14 -2.04 11.42 -0.76
C GLU A 14 -1.28 10.22 -1.34
N LEU A 15 -2.00 9.18 -1.76
CA LEU A 15 -1.41 8.07 -2.50
C LEU A 15 -0.79 8.55 -3.82
N CYS A 16 -1.49 9.42 -4.56
CA CYS A 16 -0.98 10.01 -5.79
C CYS A 16 0.31 10.79 -5.58
N LYS A 17 0.41 11.58 -4.52
CA LYS A 17 1.64 12.31 -4.18
C LYS A 17 2.79 11.35 -3.89
N VAL A 18 2.56 10.30 -3.10
CA VAL A 18 3.61 9.32 -2.74
C VAL A 18 4.06 8.52 -3.95
N VAL A 19 3.11 7.97 -4.73
CA VAL A 19 3.43 7.22 -5.96
C VAL A 19 4.15 8.12 -6.96
N ARG A 20 3.75 9.38 -7.11
CA ARG A 20 4.44 10.33 -7.99
C ARG A 20 5.88 10.61 -7.53
N MET A 21 6.10 10.81 -6.23
CA MET A 21 7.45 10.98 -5.67
C MET A 21 8.33 9.77 -5.96
N ILE A 22 7.79 8.56 -5.77
CA ILE A 22 8.48 7.30 -6.05
C ILE A 22 8.79 7.18 -7.54
N CYS A 23 7.80 7.39 -8.42
CA CYS A 23 8.00 7.31 -9.86
C CYS A 23 9.06 8.31 -10.34
N ILE A 24 9.02 9.57 -9.91
CA ILE A 24 10.03 10.56 -10.33
C ILE A 24 11.44 10.13 -9.93
N ALA A 25 11.59 9.47 -8.78
CA ALA A 25 12.90 9.15 -8.25
C ALA A 25 13.43 7.76 -8.66
N VAL A 26 12.55 6.80 -8.90
CA VAL A 26 12.91 5.42 -9.29
C VAL A 26 13.04 5.30 -10.81
N VAL A 27 12.16 5.95 -11.58
CA VAL A 27 12.12 5.83 -13.05
C VAL A 27 13.46 6.20 -13.72
N PRO A 28 14.17 7.30 -13.39
CA PRO A 28 15.44 7.61 -14.04
C PRO A 28 16.58 6.63 -13.68
N HIS A 29 16.45 5.84 -12.61
CA HIS A 29 17.48 4.87 -12.19
C HIS A 29 17.14 3.42 -12.57
N SER A 30 15.87 3.10 -12.83
CA SER A 30 15.39 1.74 -13.11
C SER A 30 15.02 1.48 -14.57
N PHE A 31 15.25 2.43 -15.48
CA PHE A 31 15.05 2.26 -16.93
C PHE A 31 16.10 1.34 -17.60
N SER A 32 16.72 0.42 -16.85
CA SER A 32 17.41 -0.73 -17.44
C SER A 32 16.40 -1.85 -17.71
N LEU A 33 15.83 -1.85 -18.92
CA LEU A 33 15.30 -3.00 -19.67
C LEU A 33 14.17 -3.89 -19.09
N ASP A 34 13.82 -3.85 -17.80
CA ASP A 34 13.00 -4.89 -17.17
C ASP A 34 11.53 -4.48 -16.84
N PHE A 35 11.17 -3.20 -17.00
CA PHE A 35 9.77 -2.74 -16.94
C PHE A 35 9.08 -2.95 -18.30
N ARG A 36 8.99 -4.19 -18.80
CA ARG A 36 8.33 -4.50 -20.08
C ARG A 36 6.81 -4.65 -19.92
N GLY A 37 6.06 -3.73 -20.55
CA GLY A 37 4.68 -3.96 -21.02
C GLY A 37 3.61 -3.13 -20.32
N GLU A 38 3.23 -3.50 -19.10
CA GLU A 38 2.01 -2.99 -18.46
C GLU A 38 2.27 -1.86 -17.46
N ALA A 39 3.38 -1.97 -16.72
CA ALA A 39 3.78 -1.02 -15.70
C ALA A 39 4.25 0.31 -16.30
N THR A 40 4.96 0.28 -17.42
CA THR A 40 5.40 1.49 -18.14
C THR A 40 4.20 2.27 -18.65
N SER A 41 3.26 1.61 -19.33
CA SER A 41 2.02 2.23 -19.82
C SER A 41 1.19 2.82 -18.67
N SER A 42 1.10 2.12 -17.53
CA SER A 42 0.38 2.58 -16.34
C SER A 42 1.09 3.74 -15.62
N ILE A 43 2.43 3.72 -15.52
CA ILE A 43 3.25 4.79 -14.93
C ILE A 43 3.19 6.06 -15.78
N TYR A 44 3.28 5.92 -17.11
CA TYR A 44 3.12 7.05 -18.05
C TYR A 44 1.69 7.60 -18.03
N ALA A 45 0.66 6.75 -17.99
CA ALA A 45 -0.73 7.17 -17.85
C ALA A 45 -0.95 7.91 -16.52
N PHE A 46 -0.35 7.42 -15.42
CA PHE A 46 -0.40 8.05 -14.10
C PHE A 46 0.32 9.40 -14.05
N GLN A 47 1.49 9.53 -14.68
CA GLN A 47 2.21 10.81 -14.80
C GLN A 47 1.45 11.83 -15.64
N LYS A 48 0.72 11.39 -16.68
CA LYS A 48 0.00 12.27 -17.61
C LYS A 48 -1.41 12.66 -17.12
N HIS A 49 -2.08 11.84 -16.30
CA HIS A 49 -3.47 12.05 -15.86
C HIS A 49 -3.62 12.38 -14.36
N CYS A 50 -2.55 12.85 -13.71
CA CYS A 50 -2.53 13.15 -12.28
C CYS A 50 -3.13 14.54 -11.98
N PRO A 51 -4.48 14.63 -11.85
CA PRO A 51 -4.94 15.33 -10.66
C PRO A 51 -6.05 14.61 -9.87
N TYR A 52 -6.73 13.60 -10.41
CA TYR A 52 -7.88 12.98 -9.71
C TYR A 52 -8.11 11.52 -10.12
N THR A 53 -7.15 10.61 -9.95
CA THR A 53 -7.49 9.19 -10.17
C THR A 53 -8.55 8.80 -9.15
N SER A 54 -9.78 8.71 -9.64
CA SER A 54 -10.98 8.26 -8.95
C SER A 54 -10.88 6.80 -8.49
N ASP A 55 -9.78 6.11 -8.79
CA ASP A 55 -9.54 4.73 -8.37
C ASP A 55 -8.21 4.56 -7.61
N ALA A 56 -8.30 4.60 -6.28
CA ALA A 56 -7.20 4.26 -5.38
C ALA A 56 -6.62 2.86 -5.64
N THR A 57 -7.39 1.96 -6.27
CA THR A 57 -6.96 0.61 -6.66
C THR A 57 -5.82 0.67 -7.69
N ILE A 58 -5.90 1.57 -8.68
CA ILE A 58 -4.86 1.73 -9.70
C ILE A 58 -3.57 2.27 -9.07
N GLY A 59 -3.70 3.30 -8.21
CA GLY A 59 -2.54 3.88 -7.53
C GLY A 59 -1.79 2.86 -6.66
N ILE A 60 -2.52 2.05 -5.90
CA ILE A 60 -1.90 1.02 -5.06
C ILE A 60 -1.34 -0.14 -5.90
N HIS A 61 -1.97 -0.46 -7.03
CA HIS A 61 -1.46 -1.47 -7.95
C HIS A 61 -0.10 -1.05 -8.52
N ILE A 62 0.04 0.19 -8.99
CA ILE A 62 1.32 0.73 -9.46
C ILE A 62 2.38 0.69 -8.36
N LEU A 63 2.03 1.10 -7.14
CA LEU A 63 2.95 1.03 -6.01
C LEU A 63 3.41 -0.41 -5.75
N LYS A 64 2.49 -1.37 -5.73
CA LYS A 64 2.81 -2.78 -5.56
C LYS A 64 3.79 -3.24 -6.63
N THR A 65 3.57 -2.88 -7.90
CA THR A 65 4.48 -3.23 -9.00
C THR A 65 5.87 -2.63 -8.83
N ILE A 66 5.99 -1.40 -8.33
CA ILE A 66 7.30 -0.80 -8.00
C ILE A 66 7.99 -1.57 -6.87
N LEU A 67 7.25 -1.96 -5.83
CA LEU A 67 7.78 -2.73 -4.70
C LEU A 67 8.15 -4.18 -5.08
N GLN A 68 7.51 -4.76 -6.10
CA GLN A 68 7.89 -6.06 -6.66
C GLN A 68 9.24 -6.01 -7.39
N ASN A 69 9.63 -4.84 -7.90
CA ASN A 69 10.94 -4.64 -8.50
C ASN A 69 12.01 -4.41 -7.43
N GLN A 70 13.10 -5.18 -7.47
CA GLN A 70 14.17 -5.11 -6.48
C GLN A 70 14.82 -3.72 -6.38
N ALA A 71 14.97 -2.99 -7.50
CA ALA A 71 15.51 -1.64 -7.50
C ALA A 71 14.53 -0.64 -6.86
N GLY A 72 13.24 -0.78 -7.13
CA GLY A 72 12.19 0.03 -6.51
C GLY A 72 12.11 -0.18 -5.00
N LEU A 73 12.12 -1.44 -4.55
CA LEU A 73 12.15 -1.80 -3.13
C LEU A 73 13.40 -1.26 -2.43
N SER A 74 14.58 -1.49 -3.01
CA SER A 74 15.87 -1.04 -2.46
C SER A 74 15.95 0.49 -2.39
N TYR A 75 15.39 1.19 -3.39
CA TYR A 75 15.30 2.65 -3.38
C TYR A 75 14.43 3.13 -2.23
N ILE A 76 13.20 2.62 -2.11
CA ILE A 76 12.26 3.04 -1.05
C ILE A 76 12.83 2.75 0.33
N CYS A 77 13.44 1.58 0.51
CA CYS A 77 13.99 1.14 1.78
C CYS A 77 15.45 1.60 2.01
N SER A 78 16.01 2.48 1.18
CA SER A 78 17.38 2.99 1.32
C SER A 78 17.60 3.71 2.67
N PRO A 79 18.80 3.68 3.28
CA PRO A 79 19.05 4.37 4.56
C PRO A 79 19.19 5.89 4.39
N GLN A 80 19.22 6.37 3.16
CA GLN A 80 19.32 7.80 2.86
C GLN A 80 18.15 8.55 3.52
N ARG A 81 18.45 9.70 4.14
CA ARG A 81 17.47 10.48 4.92
C ARG A 81 16.18 10.79 4.13
N GLY A 82 16.30 11.06 2.82
CA GLY A 82 15.15 11.30 1.95
C GLY A 82 14.24 10.08 1.81
N ASN A 83 14.84 8.92 1.58
CA ASN A 83 14.15 7.64 1.40
C ASN A 83 13.52 7.13 2.70
N TYR A 84 14.20 7.32 3.85
CA TYR A 84 13.60 7.00 5.14
C TYR A 84 12.32 7.81 5.40
N LYS A 85 12.34 9.12 5.10
CA LYS A 85 11.13 9.98 5.19
C LYS A 85 10.03 9.51 4.23
N LEU A 86 10.41 9.09 3.02
CA LEU A 86 9.48 8.54 2.02
C LEU A 86 8.83 7.25 2.52
N LEU A 87 9.60 6.33 3.09
CA LEU A 87 9.10 5.08 3.66
C LEU A 87 8.12 5.34 4.81
N LEU A 88 8.45 6.24 5.74
CA LEU A 88 7.53 6.62 6.81
C LEU A 88 6.23 7.25 6.29
N LYS A 89 6.34 8.14 5.28
CA LYS A 89 5.17 8.73 4.63
C LYS A 89 4.32 7.65 3.97
N LEU A 90 4.94 6.69 3.29
CA LEU A 90 4.25 5.55 2.69
C LEU A 90 3.49 4.72 3.74
N MET A 91 4.12 4.40 4.87
CA MET A 91 3.44 3.69 5.96
C MET A 91 2.25 4.44 6.51
N LYS A 92 2.40 5.75 6.72
CA LYS A 92 1.29 6.60 7.17
C LYS A 92 0.13 6.58 6.16
N THR A 93 0.44 6.65 4.86
CA THR A 93 -0.57 6.57 3.80
C THR A 93 -1.27 5.21 3.79
N LEU A 94 -0.53 4.10 3.81
CA LEU A 94 -1.12 2.75 3.83
C LEU A 94 -1.96 2.52 5.10
N GLY A 95 -1.50 2.98 6.27
CA GLY A 95 -2.25 2.87 7.51
C GLY A 95 -3.54 3.69 7.49
N HIS A 96 -3.50 4.91 6.96
CA HIS A 96 -4.69 5.74 6.76
C HIS A 96 -5.68 5.05 5.80
N MET A 97 -5.21 4.46 4.70
CA MET A 97 -6.06 3.72 3.76
C MET A 97 -6.81 2.58 4.47
N VAL A 98 -6.12 1.77 5.29
CA VAL A 98 -6.74 0.68 6.05
C VAL A 98 -7.78 1.22 7.04
N ALA A 99 -7.46 2.29 7.76
CA ALA A 99 -8.40 2.91 8.71
C ALA A 99 -9.67 3.46 8.02
N VAL A 100 -9.53 3.98 6.79
CA VAL A 100 -10.66 4.43 5.97
C VAL A 100 -11.49 3.24 5.48
N LEU A 101 -10.84 2.17 5.03
CA LEU A 101 -11.54 0.96 4.59
C LEU A 101 -12.38 0.36 5.73
N ALA A 102 -11.82 0.32 6.95
CA ALA A 102 -12.50 -0.19 8.14
C ALA A 102 -13.83 0.52 8.47
N ARG A 103 -14.04 1.74 7.96
CA ARG A 103 -15.24 2.55 8.21
C ARG A 103 -16.25 2.53 7.05
N LYS A 104 -15.91 1.94 5.90
CA LYS A 104 -16.74 1.98 4.69
C LYS A 104 -17.49 0.67 4.48
N GLN A 105 -18.82 0.74 4.36
CA GLN A 105 -19.67 -0.40 4.01
C GLN A 105 -19.45 -0.91 2.57
N HIS A 106 -19.00 -0.05 1.66
CA HIS A 106 -18.71 -0.43 0.28
C HIS A 106 -17.27 -0.05 -0.07
N TYR A 107 -16.43 -1.06 -0.21
CA TYR A 107 -15.05 -0.91 -0.65
C TYR A 107 -14.71 -2.00 -1.65
N SER A 108 -13.61 -1.81 -2.39
CA SER A 108 -13.10 -2.82 -3.31
C SER A 108 -12.18 -3.79 -2.54
N PRO A 109 -12.49 -5.09 -2.46
CA PRO A 109 -11.60 -6.08 -1.84
C PRO A 109 -10.22 -6.11 -2.51
N ARG A 110 -10.16 -5.80 -3.81
CA ARG A 110 -8.90 -5.68 -4.58
C ARG A 110 -7.99 -4.58 -4.04
N LEU A 111 -8.55 -3.47 -3.58
CA LEU A 111 -7.79 -2.38 -2.97
C LEU A 111 -7.09 -2.87 -1.69
N LEU A 112 -7.82 -3.57 -0.82
CA LEU A 112 -7.25 -4.13 0.41
C LEU A 112 -6.19 -5.20 0.11
N PHE A 113 -6.44 -6.07 -0.86
CA PHE A 113 -5.48 -7.06 -1.33
C PHE A 113 -4.15 -6.41 -1.78
N HIS A 114 -4.22 -5.32 -2.55
CA HIS A 114 -3.03 -4.59 -2.96
C HIS A 114 -2.32 -3.88 -1.81
N ILE A 115 -3.06 -3.32 -0.83
CA ILE A 115 -2.46 -2.69 0.36
C ILE A 115 -1.68 -3.72 1.18
N ILE A 116 -2.28 -4.87 1.49
CA ILE A 116 -1.61 -5.93 2.26
C ILE A 116 -0.39 -6.46 1.48
N GLY A 117 -0.53 -6.63 0.17
CA GLY A 117 0.58 -7.01 -0.70
C GLY A 117 1.76 -6.03 -0.64
N CYS A 118 1.51 -4.71 -0.53
CA CYS A 118 2.58 -3.73 -0.36
C CYS A 118 3.32 -3.92 0.98
N TYR A 119 2.59 -4.18 2.08
CA TYR A 119 3.22 -4.46 3.38
C TYR A 119 4.12 -5.69 3.32
N ILE A 120 3.67 -6.77 2.69
CA ILE A 120 4.47 -8.01 2.54
C ILE A 120 5.74 -7.74 1.73
N LEU A 121 5.63 -7.06 0.60
CA LEU A 121 6.80 -6.74 -0.24
C LEU A 121 7.83 -5.90 0.50
N LEU A 122 7.38 -4.93 1.30
CA LEU A 122 8.28 -4.13 2.14
C LEU A 122 8.98 -4.95 3.22
N CYS A 123 8.37 -6.03 3.71
CA CYS A 123 9.02 -6.94 4.64
C CYS A 123 10.19 -7.73 4.00
N GLY A 124 10.29 -7.74 2.66
CA GLY A 124 11.44 -8.30 1.94
C GLY A 124 12.75 -7.53 2.14
N ASP A 125 12.71 -6.31 2.69
CA ASP A 125 13.90 -5.55 3.09
C ASP A 125 13.96 -5.40 4.62
N MET A 126 15.14 -5.56 5.22
CA MET A 126 15.33 -5.52 6.68
C MET A 126 14.90 -4.18 7.32
N ARG A 127 15.04 -3.04 6.63
CA ARG A 127 14.56 -1.74 7.12
C ARG A 127 13.07 -1.60 6.89
N GLY A 128 12.57 -2.04 5.74
CA GLY A 128 11.14 -2.12 5.47
C GLY A 128 10.42 -2.92 6.55
N LEU A 129 10.86 -4.15 6.84
CA LEU A 129 10.36 -5.01 7.91
C LEU A 129 10.34 -4.32 9.29
N ARG A 130 11.45 -3.69 9.70
CA ARG A 130 11.52 -2.97 10.98
C ARG A 130 10.51 -1.84 11.09
N VAL A 131 10.27 -1.14 9.99
CA VAL A 131 9.29 -0.05 9.96
C VAL A 131 7.87 -0.63 9.96
N VAL A 132 7.60 -1.65 9.13
CA VAL A 132 6.28 -2.33 9.06
C VAL A 132 5.87 -2.87 10.43
N LYS A 133 6.77 -3.55 11.16
CA LYS A 133 6.54 -4.01 12.54
C LYS A 133 6.01 -2.92 13.47
N LYS A 134 6.51 -1.68 13.31
CA LYS A 134 6.14 -0.54 14.17
C LYS A 134 4.90 0.20 13.70
N SER A 135 4.53 0.05 12.43
CA SER A 135 3.45 0.82 11.80
C SER A 135 2.27 -0.04 11.34
N LEU A 136 2.27 -1.34 11.66
CA LEU A 136 1.23 -2.26 11.24
C LEU A 136 -0.12 -1.80 11.81
N PRO A 137 -1.15 -1.60 10.97
CA PRO A 137 -2.47 -1.22 11.45
C PRO A 137 -3.01 -2.24 12.44
N HIS A 138 -3.55 -1.76 13.56
CA HIS A 138 -4.09 -2.63 14.61
C HIS A 138 -5.21 -3.55 14.10
N HIS A 139 -5.92 -3.14 13.05
CA HIS A 139 -6.93 -3.94 12.34
C HIS A 139 -6.41 -5.27 11.76
N PHE A 140 -5.10 -5.41 11.54
CA PHE A 140 -4.50 -6.67 11.11
C PHE A 140 -4.07 -7.57 12.28
N THR A 141 -3.78 -6.99 13.44
CA THR A 141 -3.26 -7.70 14.62
C THR A 141 -4.39 -8.16 15.54
N LYS A 142 -4.30 -9.37 16.08
CA LYS A 142 -5.32 -9.99 16.96
C LYS A 142 -5.45 -9.37 18.36
N SER A 143 -4.88 -8.19 18.64
CA SER A 143 -4.50 -7.81 20.01
C SER A 143 -5.42 -6.85 20.77
N LEU A 144 -6.58 -6.42 20.28
CA LEU A 144 -7.52 -5.66 21.13
C LEU A 144 -8.97 -6.13 20.99
N PRO A 145 -9.74 -6.18 22.09
CA PRO A 145 -11.10 -6.70 22.07
C PRO A 145 -12.07 -5.67 21.47
N TYR A 146 -12.95 -6.15 20.59
CA TYR A 146 -14.30 -5.64 20.36
C TYR A 146 -14.44 -4.12 20.16
N HIS A 147 -13.91 -3.62 19.04
CA HIS A 147 -14.45 -2.42 18.41
C HIS A 147 -14.99 -2.76 17.01
N ILE A 148 -16.03 -2.03 16.60
CA ILE A 148 -16.83 -2.19 15.37
C ILE A 148 -16.00 -2.42 14.09
N THR A 149 -14.72 -2.03 14.08
CA THR A 149 -13.76 -2.24 12.99
C THR A 149 -13.23 -3.67 12.85
N ASP A 150 -13.24 -4.51 13.90
CA ASP A 150 -12.81 -5.91 13.78
C ASP A 150 -13.82 -6.75 13.02
N LYS A 151 -15.12 -6.50 13.24
CA LYS A 151 -16.20 -7.20 12.53
C LYS A 151 -16.05 -7.07 11.02
N PHE A 152 -15.77 -5.87 10.53
CA PHE A 152 -15.53 -5.62 9.09
C PHE A 152 -14.40 -6.48 8.51
N PHE A 153 -13.26 -6.55 9.18
CA PHE A 153 -12.13 -7.35 8.70
C PHE A 153 -12.36 -8.85 8.88
N GLN A 154 -13.12 -9.27 9.88
CA GLN A 154 -13.52 -10.68 10.02
C GLN A 154 -14.47 -11.09 8.89
N GLU A 155 -15.55 -10.34 8.66
CA GLU A 155 -16.49 -10.58 7.55
C GLU A 155 -15.76 -10.59 6.19
N THR A 156 -14.86 -9.63 5.98
CA THR A 156 -14.01 -9.58 4.79
C THR A 156 -13.15 -10.84 4.62
N LYS A 157 -12.56 -11.36 5.69
CA LYS A 157 -11.72 -12.57 5.65
C LYS A 157 -12.54 -13.82 5.40
N GLU A 158 -13.79 -13.86 5.85
CA GLU A 158 -14.74 -14.93 5.60
C GLU A 158 -15.23 -14.91 4.14
N GLU A 159 -15.57 -13.73 3.62
CA GLU A 159 -16.03 -13.52 2.25
C GLU A 159 -14.90 -13.66 1.21
N HIS A 160 -13.66 -13.35 1.59
CA HIS A 160 -12.49 -13.34 0.70
C HIS A 160 -11.32 -14.14 1.28
N PRO A 161 -11.28 -15.47 1.08
CA PRO A 161 -10.23 -16.35 1.61
C PRO A 161 -8.81 -15.94 1.22
N ASN A 162 -8.64 -15.42 0.00
CA ASN A 162 -7.35 -14.90 -0.48
C ASN A 162 -6.85 -13.68 0.31
N ILE A 163 -7.75 -12.84 0.84
CA ILE A 163 -7.37 -11.73 1.72
C ILE A 163 -6.99 -12.26 3.10
N ARG A 164 -7.70 -13.28 3.60
CA ARG A 164 -7.36 -13.96 4.87
C ARG A 164 -5.96 -14.54 4.84
N GLU A 165 -5.65 -15.36 3.83
CA GLU A 165 -4.33 -15.97 3.65
C GLU A 165 -3.23 -14.90 3.57
N LEU A 166 -3.49 -13.79 2.86
CA LEU A 166 -2.52 -12.72 2.72
C LEU A 166 -2.26 -11.97 4.04
N VAL A 167 -3.30 -11.76 4.87
CA VAL A 167 -3.12 -11.21 6.22
C VAL A 167 -2.33 -12.17 7.11
N GLU A 168 -2.63 -13.46 7.05
CA GLU A 168 -1.90 -14.48 7.82
C GLU A 168 -0.42 -14.54 7.42
N GLN A 169 -0.13 -14.51 6.12
CA GLN A 169 1.24 -14.41 5.60
C GLN A 169 1.96 -13.16 6.12
N LEU A 170 1.30 -12.01 6.13
CA LEU A 170 1.88 -10.77 6.65
C LEU A 170 2.22 -10.89 8.14
N LEU A 171 1.30 -11.42 8.95
CA LEU A 171 1.52 -11.61 10.38
C LEU A 171 2.68 -12.56 10.65
N LEU A 172 2.72 -13.72 9.97
CA LEU A 172 3.83 -14.67 10.08
C LEU A 172 5.18 -14.02 9.72
N THR A 173 5.22 -13.21 8.66
CA THR A 173 6.44 -12.50 8.22
C THR A 173 6.92 -11.50 9.28
N VAL A 174 5.98 -10.82 9.95
CA VAL A 174 6.28 -9.81 10.97
C VAL A 174 6.68 -10.46 12.30
N GLU A 175 6.14 -11.64 12.64
CA GLU A 175 6.42 -12.38 13.88
C GLU A 175 7.67 -13.26 13.81
N ALA A 176 8.07 -13.74 12.62
CA ALA A 176 9.23 -14.65 12.45
C ALA A 176 10.61 -13.99 12.62
N HIS A 177 10.66 -12.66 12.78
CA HIS A 177 11.87 -11.85 12.91
C HIS A 177 11.77 -10.92 14.13
#